data_AF-A0A526RSC6-F1
#
_entry.id   AF-A0A526RSC6-F1
#
_cell.length_a   1.000
_cell.length_b   1.000
_cell.length_c   1.000
_cell.angle_alpha   90.00
_cell.angle_beta   90.00
_cell.angle_gamma   90.00
#
_symmetry.space_group_name_H-M   'P 1'
#
loop_
_entity.id
_entity.type
_entity.pdbx_description
1 polymer ?
#
loop_
_entity_poly.entity_id
_entity_poly.type
_entity_poly.pdbx_seq_one_letter_code
_entity_poly.pdbx_strand_id
1 'polypeptide(L)'
;PERTMAQRQILALVERATDSLPDVYRSVFVARVIEGFSMDETADLLGVKPETVKTRLHRARALVRKALDDEIGPVLLDAFPFAGRRCERLTEAVMKRLGIEG
;
A
#
# COMPACT_ATOMS: atom_id res chain seq x y z
N PRO A 1 13.26 23.05 -4.59
CA PRO A 1 13.86 22.01 -5.47
C PRO A 1 13.71 20.60 -4.86
N GLU A 2 14.08 20.40 -3.59
CA GLU A 2 13.98 19.10 -2.89
C GLU A 2 12.54 18.59 -2.73
N ARG A 3 11.59 19.48 -2.39
CA ARG A 3 10.17 19.13 -2.24
C ARG A 3 9.56 18.54 -3.51
N THR A 4 10.00 19.01 -4.67
CA THR A 4 9.58 18.52 -5.99
C THR A 4 10.22 17.17 -6.32
N MET A 5 11.46 16.92 -5.87
CA MET A 5 12.11 15.61 -6.03
C MET A 5 11.42 14.53 -5.18
N ALA A 6 11.14 14.82 -3.91
CA ALA A 6 10.43 13.89 -3.03
C ALA A 6 9.02 13.54 -3.55
N GLN A 7 8.28 14.53 -4.07
CA GLN A 7 6.99 14.28 -4.71
C GLN A 7 7.10 13.37 -5.94
N ARG A 8 8.09 13.59 -6.81
CA ARG A 8 8.32 12.71 -7.97
C ARG A 8 8.65 11.28 -7.57
N GLN A 9 9.40 11.09 -6.48
CA GLN A 9 9.72 9.76 -5.98
C GLN A 9 8.47 9.03 -5.46
N ILE A 10 7.59 9.73 -4.73
CA ILE A 10 6.31 9.17 -4.27
C ILE A 10 5.41 8.81 -5.47
N LEU A 11 5.34 9.66 -6.49
CA LEU A 11 4.55 9.37 -7.69
C LEU A 11 5.10 8.15 -8.44
N ALA A 12 6.41 8.10 -8.68
CA ALA A 12 7.05 6.98 -9.35
C ALA A 12 6.85 5.65 -8.60
N LEU A 13 6.76 5.72 -7.27
CA LEU A 13 6.46 4.57 -6.43
C LEU A 13 5.03 4.04 -6.67
N VAL A 14 4.04 4.94 -6.68
CA VAL A 14 2.64 4.58 -6.94
C VAL A 14 2.47 4.06 -8.37
N GLU A 15 3.16 4.65 -9.34
CA GLU A 15 3.21 4.19 -10.73
C GLU A 15 3.73 2.75 -10.80
N ARG A 16 4.92 2.46 -10.22
CA ARG A 16 5.48 1.11 -10.19
C ARG A 16 4.57 0.10 -9.50
N ALA A 17 3.99 0.48 -8.35
CA ALA A 17 3.06 -0.38 -7.62
C ALA A 17 1.83 -0.73 -8.48
N THR A 18 1.29 0.25 -9.19
CA THR A 18 0.20 0.05 -10.15
C THR A 18 0.64 -0.80 -11.33
N ASP A 19 1.87 -0.60 -11.82
CA ASP A 19 2.46 -1.32 -12.94
C ASP A 19 2.89 -2.76 -12.63
N SER A 20 2.94 -3.11 -11.35
CA SER A 20 3.16 -4.49 -10.90
C SER A 20 1.87 -5.32 -10.84
N LEU A 21 0.71 -4.67 -10.93
CA LEU A 21 -0.57 -5.37 -10.82
C LEU A 21 -0.81 -6.29 -12.02
N PRO A 22 -1.29 -7.53 -11.80
CA PRO A 22 -1.87 -8.34 -12.86
C PRO A 22 -2.97 -7.58 -13.61
N ASP A 23 -3.02 -7.73 -14.94
CA ASP A 23 -3.89 -6.93 -15.84
C ASP A 23 -5.36 -6.89 -15.41
N VAL A 24 -5.89 -8.03 -14.93
CA VAL A 24 -7.28 -8.14 -14.46
C VAL A 24 -7.58 -7.25 -13.25
N TYR A 25 -6.57 -6.92 -12.44
CA TYR A 25 -6.70 -6.02 -11.29
C TYR A 25 -6.32 -4.59 -11.67
N ARG A 26 -5.30 -4.43 -12.53
CA ARG A 26 -4.84 -3.12 -13.01
C ARG A 26 -5.94 -2.38 -13.75
N SER A 27 -6.58 -3.04 -14.72
CA SER A 27 -7.70 -2.48 -15.50
C SER A 27 -8.81 -1.93 -14.60
N VAL A 28 -9.22 -2.70 -13.59
CA VAL A 28 -10.23 -2.28 -12.61
C VAL A 28 -9.74 -1.13 -11.73
N PHE A 29 -8.47 -1.18 -11.29
CA PHE A 29 -7.89 -0.14 -10.44
C PHE A 29 -7.78 1.20 -11.18
N VAL A 30 -7.27 1.20 -12.42
CA VAL A 30 -7.17 2.40 -13.26
C VAL A 30 -8.55 3.01 -13.47
N ALA A 31 -9.52 2.22 -13.95
CA ALA A 31 -10.88 2.70 -14.19
C ALA A 31 -11.53 3.31 -12.92
N ARG A 32 -11.40 2.66 -11.75
CA ARG A 32 -12.10 3.06 -10.52
C ARG A 32 -11.38 4.11 -9.68
N VAL A 33 -10.04 4.13 -9.70
CA VAL A 33 -9.24 4.95 -8.78
C VAL A 33 -8.56 6.10 -9.51
N ILE A 34 -8.11 5.89 -10.74
CA ILE A 34 -7.41 6.91 -11.52
C ILE A 34 -8.40 7.69 -12.38
N GLU A 35 -9.23 6.99 -13.15
CA GLU A 35 -10.22 7.62 -14.06
C GLU A 35 -11.53 8.01 -13.35
N GLY A 36 -11.83 7.39 -12.21
CA GLY A 36 -12.99 7.75 -11.39
C GLY A 36 -14.34 7.23 -11.88
N PHE A 37 -14.37 6.27 -12.81
CA PHE A 37 -15.61 5.65 -13.28
C PHE A 37 -16.38 4.97 -12.14
N SER A 38 -17.70 4.87 -12.26
CA SER A 38 -18.57 4.13 -11.33
C SER A 38 -18.34 2.61 -11.40
N MET A 39 -18.94 1.85 -10.48
CA MET A 39 -18.85 0.38 -10.53
C MET A 39 -19.52 -0.18 -11.80
N ASP A 40 -20.68 0.37 -12.16
CA ASP A 40 -21.46 -0.11 -13.31
C ASP A 40 -20.77 0.25 -14.63
N GLU A 41 -20.30 1.50 -14.79
CA GLU A 41 -19.51 1.90 -15.98
C GLU A 41 -18.25 1.04 -16.13
N THR A 42 -17.57 0.72 -15.02
CA THR A 42 -16.39 -0.15 -15.06
C THR A 42 -16.77 -1.59 -15.44
N ALA A 43 -17.91 -2.07 -14.96
CA ALA A 43 -18.41 -3.42 -15.26
C ALA A 43 -18.73 -3.54 -16.75
N ASP A 44 -19.43 -2.54 -17.30
CA ASP A 44 -19.77 -2.46 -18.72
C ASP A 44 -18.52 -2.32 -19.59
N LEU A 45 -17.59 -1.42 -19.22
CA LEU A 45 -16.33 -1.20 -19.95
C LEU A 45 -15.47 -2.47 -20.03
N LEU A 46 -15.42 -3.25 -18.96
CA LEU A 46 -14.56 -4.44 -18.86
C LEU A 46 -15.30 -5.75 -19.20
N GLY A 47 -16.60 -5.69 -19.52
CA GLY A 47 -17.41 -6.86 -19.86
C GLY A 47 -17.52 -7.87 -18.70
N VAL A 48 -17.60 -7.40 -17.46
CA VAL A 48 -17.71 -8.23 -16.24
C VAL A 48 -18.89 -7.82 -15.38
N LYS A 49 -19.23 -8.62 -14.36
CA LYS A 49 -20.29 -8.26 -13.40
C LYS A 49 -19.79 -7.19 -12.40
N PRO A 50 -20.65 -6.28 -11.90
CA PRO A 50 -20.29 -5.33 -10.85
C PRO A 50 -19.67 -5.98 -9.60
N GLU A 51 -20.17 -7.14 -9.18
CA GLU A 51 -19.58 -7.94 -8.09
C GLU A 51 -18.12 -8.36 -8.35
N THR A 52 -17.80 -8.65 -9.62
CA THR A 52 -16.43 -8.96 -10.06
C THR A 52 -15.55 -7.71 -9.99
N VAL A 53 -16.06 -6.54 -10.38
CA VAL A 53 -15.35 -5.25 -10.22
C VAL A 53 -15.04 -5.00 -8.75
N LYS A 54 -16.02 -5.17 -7.86
CA LYS A 54 -15.84 -4.98 -6.41
C LYS A 54 -14.74 -5.87 -5.83
N THR A 55 -14.78 -7.17 -6.14
CA THR A 55 -13.78 -8.14 -5.65
C THR A 55 -12.39 -7.88 -6.23
N ARG A 56 -12.29 -7.59 -7.54
CA ARG A 56 -11.02 -7.23 -8.19
C ARG A 56 -10.44 -5.93 -7.65
N LEU A 57 -11.26 -4.90 -7.42
CA LEU A 57 -10.81 -3.63 -6.86
C LEU A 57 -10.27 -3.80 -5.44
N HIS A 58 -10.94 -4.62 -4.61
CA HIS A 58 -10.43 -4.94 -3.28
C HIS A 58 -9.06 -5.62 -3.34
N ARG A 59 -8.90 -6.61 -4.22
CA ARG A 59 -7.60 -7.30 -4.42
C ARG A 59 -6.54 -6.37 -4.97
N ALA A 60 -6.87 -5.51 -5.94
CA ALA A 60 -5.97 -4.52 -6.50
C ALA A 60 -5.42 -3.59 -5.42
N ARG A 61 -6.30 -3.03 -4.57
CA ARG A 61 -5.90 -2.16 -3.44
C ARG A 61 -4.99 -2.86 -2.45
N ALA A 62 -5.26 -4.13 -2.14
CA ALA A 62 -4.42 -4.92 -1.26
C ALA A 62 -3.02 -5.15 -1.85
N LEU A 63 -2.92 -5.43 -3.15
CA LEU A 63 -1.65 -5.62 -3.85
C LEU A 63 -0.85 -4.31 -3.95
N VAL A 64 -1.50 -3.19 -4.31
CA VAL A 64 -0.84 -1.87 -4.32
C VAL A 64 -0.32 -1.53 -2.93
N ARG A 65 -1.15 -1.71 -1.88
CA ARG A 65 -0.72 -1.48 -0.50
C ARG A 65 0.51 -2.32 -0.15
N LYS A 66 0.48 -3.61 -0.45
CA LYS A 66 1.60 -4.51 -0.20
C LYS A 66 2.88 -4.05 -0.92
N ALA A 67 2.79 -3.70 -2.20
CA ALA A 67 3.93 -3.22 -2.96
C ALA A 67 4.52 -1.92 -2.36
N LEU A 68 3.66 -0.99 -1.94
CA LEU A 68 4.08 0.22 -1.25
C LEU A 68 4.70 -0.08 0.11
N ASP A 69 4.14 -1.02 0.89
CA ASP A 69 4.69 -1.43 2.19
C ASP A 69 6.06 -2.09 2.03
N ASP A 70 6.27 -2.88 0.97
CA ASP A 70 7.56 -3.54 0.71
C ASP A 70 8.65 -2.53 0.31
N GLU A 71 8.31 -1.45 -0.43
CA GLU A 71 9.27 -0.40 -0.80
C GLU A 71 9.46 0.67 0.29
N ILE A 72 8.40 1.08 0.99
CA ILE A 72 8.45 2.15 2.00
C ILE A 72 8.75 1.59 3.39
N GLY A 73 8.40 0.34 3.69
CA GLY A 73 8.60 -0.29 4.99
C GLY A 73 10.01 -0.10 5.56
N PRO A 74 11.08 -0.36 4.79
CA PRO A 74 12.45 -0.07 5.22
C PRO A 74 12.68 1.41 5.55
N VAL A 75 12.16 2.32 4.72
CA VAL A 75 12.29 3.77 4.91
C VAL A 75 11.51 4.26 6.14
N LEU A 76 10.35 3.69 6.45
CA LEU A 76 9.59 4.00 7.67
C LEU A 76 10.29 3.47 8.92
N LEU A 77 10.90 2.30 8.85
CA LEU A 77 11.73 1.76 9.93
C LEU A 77 12.97 2.61 10.19
N ASP A 78 13.50 3.28 9.16
CA ASP A 78 14.61 4.22 9.29
C ASP A 78 14.15 5.63 9.74
N ALA A 79 12.99 6.10 9.27
CA ALA A 79 12.44 7.43 9.57
C ALA A 79 11.87 7.53 10.99
N PHE A 80 11.35 6.43 11.53
CA PHE A 80 11.12 6.31 12.95
C PHE A 80 12.32 5.61 13.57
N PRO A 81 13.10 6.25 14.46
CA PRO A 81 14.03 5.53 15.32
C PRO A 81 13.23 4.73 16.38
N PHE A 82 12.40 3.78 15.95
CA PHE A 82 11.88 2.70 16.79
C PHE A 82 13.00 1.74 17.23
N ALA A 83 14.26 2.03 16.91
CA ALA A 83 15.45 1.40 17.48
C ALA A 83 16.23 2.33 18.47
N GLY A 84 15.60 3.36 19.03
CA GLY A 84 16.21 4.24 20.04
C GLY A 84 15.72 3.99 21.49
N ARG A 85 16.17 4.84 22.43
CA ARG A 85 15.88 4.80 23.90
C ARG A 85 14.40 4.66 24.33
N ARG A 86 13.45 4.88 23.41
CA ARG A 86 12.00 4.75 23.68
C ARG A 86 11.50 3.33 23.43
N CYS A 87 12.14 2.59 22.53
CA CYS A 87 11.84 1.18 22.31
C CYS A 87 12.39 0.32 23.44
N GLU A 88 13.57 0.64 23.98
CA GLU A 88 14.16 -0.09 25.11
C GLU A 88 13.20 -0.18 26.31
N ARG A 89 12.60 0.94 26.71
CA ARG A 89 11.61 0.99 27.79
C ARG A 89 10.31 0.23 27.48
N LEU A 90 9.87 0.25 26.22
CA LEU A 90 8.64 -0.44 25.79
C LEU A 90 8.87 -1.95 25.67
N THR A 91 10.02 -2.35 25.11
CA THR A 91 10.48 -3.73 25.03
C THR A 91 10.70 -4.29 26.43
N GLU A 92 11.39 -3.59 27.33
CA GLU A 92 11.49 -3.98 28.74
C GLU A 92 10.11 -4.14 29.37
N ALA A 93 9.21 -3.16 29.20
CA ALA A 93 7.87 -3.24 29.78
C ALA A 93 7.03 -4.41 29.21
N VAL A 94 7.23 -4.78 27.94
CA VAL A 94 6.52 -5.90 27.29
C VAL A 94 7.15 -7.24 27.68
N MET A 95 8.47 -7.37 27.63
CA MET A 95 9.21 -8.57 28.03
C MET A 95 8.96 -8.91 29.49
N LYS A 96 8.95 -7.90 30.37
CA LYS A 96 8.56 -8.03 31.77
C LYS A 96 7.13 -8.51 31.96
N ARG A 97 6.18 -8.00 31.15
CA ARG A 97 4.78 -8.45 31.18
C ARG A 97 4.59 -9.87 30.65
N LEU A 98 5.42 -10.29 29.70
CA LEU A 98 5.38 -11.63 29.12
C LEU A 98 6.20 -12.65 29.93
N GLY A 99 6.93 -12.21 30.95
CA GLY A 99 7.73 -13.09 31.82
C GLY A 99 8.97 -13.67 31.13
N ILE A 100 9.48 -13.01 30.10
CA ILE A 100 10.60 -13.49 29.26
C ILE A 100 11.93 -12.84 29.72
N GLU A 101 12.06 -12.41 30.97
CA GLU A 101 13.31 -11.84 31.48
C GLU A 101 14.28 -12.94 31.96
N GLY A 102 15.47 -12.95 31.34
CA GLY A 102 16.71 -13.58 31.76
C GLY A 102 17.87 -12.67 31.43
#